data_AF-A0A919F854-F1
#
_entry.id   AF-A0A919F854-F1
#
_cell.length_a   1.000
_cell.length_b   1.000
_cell.length_c   1.000
_cell.angle_alpha   90.00
_cell.angle_beta   90.00
_cell.angle_gamma   90.00
#
_symmetry.space_group_name_H-M   'P 1'
#
loop_
_entity.id
_entity.type
_entity.pdbx_description
1 polymer ?
#
loop_
_entity_poly.entity_id
_entity_poly.type
_entity_poly.pdbx_seq_one_letter_code
_entity_poly.pdbx_strand_id
1 'polypeptide(L)'
;MRKIRVGLVFGGQSTEHEVSLQSAKNIVDALDKDRFDVSLIGIDKQGQWHLAELDGFLLDADDPARIAFNRTGRSLALVPGAETQPLRPLQQAQMPEQIDVVFPIVHGTLGEDGSLQGLLRMANLPFVGSGVLGSAVAMDKDVAKRLLRDAGLEVAPFACFDRHRARTADFDALAAQLGLPLFVKPANQGSSVGVSKVRDRAQFEAAMAQALEFDHKVLVEAAIDGREIECAVLGNDRPQASVCGEVVVHDEFYSYATKYISETGADVVVPAAIDADTQARIQDVALRAYRALDCAGMARVDVFLTPQGRIVVNEVNTLPGFTRISMYPKLWQASGLGYRELVTRLIELALERHAADRALKRVATLA
;
A
#
# COMPACT_ATOMS: atom_id res chain seq x y z
N MET A 1 -8.39 27.10 17.91
CA MET A 1 -7.07 26.66 17.41
C MET A 1 -7.07 26.75 15.89
N ARG A 2 -5.91 26.96 15.25
CA ARG A 2 -5.80 26.89 13.78
C ARG A 2 -6.01 25.45 13.33
N LYS A 3 -6.83 25.21 12.30
CA LYS A 3 -7.00 23.89 11.70
C LYS A 3 -5.71 23.44 11.02
N ILE A 4 -5.44 22.14 11.05
CA ILE A 4 -4.30 21.53 10.36
C ILE A 4 -4.69 21.33 8.90
N ARG A 5 -3.87 21.80 7.95
CA ARG A 5 -4.13 21.61 6.53
C ARG A 5 -3.52 20.31 6.02
N VAL A 6 -4.39 19.40 5.57
CA VAL A 6 -4.03 18.11 5.00
C VAL A 6 -3.92 18.23 3.49
N GLY A 7 -2.73 18.01 2.94
CA GLY A 7 -2.52 17.83 1.51
C GLY A 7 -2.84 16.39 1.12
N LEU A 8 -3.99 16.15 0.51
CA LEU A 8 -4.37 14.82 0.04
C LEU A 8 -3.80 14.61 -1.36
N VAL A 9 -2.83 13.69 -1.49
CA VAL A 9 -2.16 13.37 -2.76
C VAL A 9 -2.71 12.05 -3.30
N PHE A 10 -3.29 12.05 -4.50
CA PHE A 10 -4.03 10.91 -5.05
C PHE A 10 -3.89 10.80 -6.58
N GLY A 11 -4.43 9.73 -7.18
CA GLY A 11 -4.31 9.38 -8.60
C GLY A 11 -3.03 8.59 -8.88
N GLY A 12 -2.19 9.09 -9.79
CA GLY A 12 -0.88 8.54 -10.14
C GLY A 12 -0.83 7.77 -11.45
N GLN A 13 0.39 7.55 -11.95
CA GLN A 13 0.65 6.69 -13.09
C GLN A 13 0.70 5.22 -12.64
N SER A 14 -0.48 4.66 -12.41
CA SER A 14 -0.64 3.30 -11.87
C SER A 14 -1.88 2.65 -12.46
N THR A 15 -1.89 1.32 -12.51
CA THR A 15 -3.10 0.53 -12.81
C THR A 15 -4.19 0.72 -11.75
N GLU A 16 -3.84 1.27 -10.58
CA GLU A 16 -4.74 1.49 -9.44
C GLU A 16 -5.17 2.97 -9.30
N HIS A 17 -5.03 3.75 -10.38
CA HIS A 17 -5.39 5.17 -10.42
C HIS A 17 -6.82 5.42 -9.94
N GLU A 18 -7.80 4.72 -10.50
CA GLU A 18 -9.22 4.88 -10.16
C GLU A 18 -9.54 4.51 -8.69
N VAL A 19 -8.85 3.51 -8.14
CA VAL A 19 -8.97 3.13 -6.72
C VAL A 19 -8.47 4.25 -5.81
N SER A 20 -7.38 4.92 -6.22
CA SER A 20 -6.86 6.10 -5.53
C SER A 20 -7.87 7.26 -5.55
N LEU A 21 -8.56 7.48 -6.68
CA LEU A 21 -9.60 8.51 -6.78
C LEU A 21 -10.77 8.26 -5.81
N GLN A 22 -11.25 7.03 -5.75
CA GLN A 22 -12.33 6.65 -4.82
C GLN A 22 -11.91 6.78 -3.36
N SER A 23 -10.68 6.35 -3.04
CA SER A 23 -10.10 6.49 -1.70
C SER A 23 -9.99 7.95 -1.31
N ALA A 24 -9.56 8.83 -2.22
CA ALA A 24 -9.49 10.26 -1.99
C ALA A 24 -10.86 10.87 -1.68
N LYS A 25 -11.90 10.53 -2.46
CA LYS A 25 -13.29 10.94 -2.18
C LYS A 25 -13.73 10.54 -0.78
N ASN A 26 -13.49 9.28 -0.40
CA ASN A 26 -13.90 8.78 0.91
C ASN A 26 -13.13 9.42 2.07
N ILE A 27 -11.84 9.71 1.91
CA ILE A 27 -11.05 10.45 2.90
C ILE A 27 -11.57 11.88 3.08
N VAL A 28 -11.87 12.59 1.97
CA VAL A 28 -12.45 13.94 2.02
C VAL A 28 -13.78 13.95 2.79
N ASP A 29 -14.65 12.98 2.52
CA ASP A 29 -15.94 12.86 3.21
C ASP A 29 -15.79 12.60 4.72
N ALA A 30 -14.80 11.79 5.10
CA ALA A 30 -14.59 11.33 6.47
C ALA A 30 -13.76 12.28 7.33
N LEU A 31 -13.08 13.25 6.71
CA LEU A 31 -12.17 14.15 7.40
C LEU A 31 -12.90 14.99 8.46
N ASP A 32 -12.31 15.09 9.65
CA ASP A 32 -12.82 15.92 10.74
C ASP A 32 -12.70 17.42 10.38
N LYS A 33 -13.80 18.01 9.91
CA LYS A 33 -13.86 19.40 9.44
C LYS A 33 -13.68 20.43 10.56
N ASP A 34 -13.78 20.05 11.83
CA ASP A 34 -13.51 20.96 12.94
C ASP A 34 -12.00 21.07 13.22
N ARG A 35 -11.25 20.02 12.88
CA ARG A 35 -9.81 19.91 13.13
C ARG A 35 -8.95 20.17 11.89
N PHE A 36 -9.46 19.84 10.71
CA PHE A 36 -8.68 19.79 9.47
C PHE A 36 -9.32 20.60 8.33
N ASP A 37 -8.47 21.24 7.55
CA ASP A 37 -8.80 21.71 6.19
C ASP A 37 -8.08 20.78 5.18
N VAL A 38 -8.57 20.70 3.95
CA VAL A 38 -7.99 19.83 2.92
C VAL A 38 -7.54 20.63 1.69
N SER A 39 -6.40 20.25 1.11
CA SER A 39 -5.94 20.69 -0.20
C SER A 39 -5.73 19.48 -1.08
N LEU A 40 -6.39 19.46 -2.24
CA LEU A 40 -6.42 18.31 -3.13
C LEU A 40 -5.32 18.40 -4.18
N ILE A 41 -4.45 17.40 -4.21
CA ILE A 41 -3.31 17.32 -5.13
C ILE A 41 -3.47 16.03 -5.94
N GLY A 42 -4.05 16.15 -7.13
CA GLY A 42 -4.23 15.01 -8.02
C GLY A 42 -3.04 14.85 -8.96
N ILE A 43 -2.57 13.61 -9.08
CA ILE A 43 -1.55 13.22 -10.06
C ILE A 43 -2.29 12.52 -11.20
N ASP A 44 -2.16 13.02 -12.43
CA ASP A 44 -2.81 12.37 -13.58
C ASP A 44 -2.05 11.12 -14.06
N LYS A 45 -2.62 10.41 -15.04
CA LYS A 45 -2.03 9.21 -15.64
C LYS A 45 -0.73 9.49 -16.42
N GLN A 46 -0.37 10.76 -16.62
CA GLN A 46 0.90 11.19 -17.20
C GLN A 46 1.92 11.56 -16.11
N GLY A 47 1.56 11.45 -14.83
CA GLY A 47 2.42 11.78 -13.70
C GLY A 47 2.46 13.27 -13.35
N GLN A 48 1.63 14.11 -13.96
CA GLN A 48 1.61 15.55 -13.70
C GLN A 48 0.76 15.85 -12.46
N TRP A 49 1.27 16.73 -11.60
CA TRP A 49 0.63 17.13 -10.35
C TRP A 49 -0.21 18.38 -10.54
N HIS A 50 -1.47 18.34 -10.11
CA HIS A 50 -2.43 19.43 -10.26
C HIS A 50 -3.08 19.76 -8.92
N LEU A 51 -3.22 21.05 -8.63
CA LEU A 51 -4.04 21.52 -7.52
C LEU A 51 -5.52 21.50 -7.94
N ALA A 52 -6.31 20.65 -7.30
CA ALA A 52 -7.73 20.49 -7.61
C ALA A 52 -8.61 21.34 -6.69
N GLU A 53 -9.77 21.75 -7.22
CA GLU A 53 -10.82 22.38 -6.42
C GLU A 53 -11.57 21.32 -5.62
N LEU A 54 -11.96 21.64 -4.38
CA LEU A 54 -12.66 20.68 -3.52
C LEU A 54 -13.98 20.22 -4.16
N ASP A 55 -14.69 21.14 -4.78
CA ASP A 55 -15.91 20.86 -5.53
C ASP A 55 -15.54 20.40 -6.95
N GLY A 56 -15.95 19.17 -7.29
CA GLY A 56 -15.83 18.68 -8.66
C GLY A 56 -14.42 18.23 -9.08
N PHE A 57 -13.53 17.84 -8.17
CA PHE A 57 -12.23 17.25 -8.51
C PHE A 57 -12.34 15.89 -9.23
N LEU A 58 -13.53 15.28 -9.25
CA LEU A 58 -13.81 14.02 -9.93
C LEU A 58 -14.93 14.21 -10.96
N LEU A 59 -14.77 13.56 -12.11
CA LEU A 59 -15.81 13.33 -13.11
C LEU A 59 -16.39 11.94 -12.87
N ASP A 60 -17.70 11.75 -13.10
CA ASP A 60 -18.40 10.46 -12.93
C ASP A 60 -18.10 9.81 -11.55
N ALA A 61 -18.09 10.61 -10.48
CA ALA A 61 -17.59 10.24 -9.14
C ALA A 61 -18.36 9.10 -8.43
N ASP A 62 -19.50 8.69 -8.97
CA ASP A 62 -20.35 7.60 -8.46
C ASP A 62 -20.29 6.35 -9.35
N ASP A 63 -19.58 6.39 -10.48
CA ASP A 63 -19.36 5.26 -11.38
C ASP A 63 -17.88 4.81 -11.34
N PRO A 64 -17.56 3.72 -10.62
CA PRO A 64 -16.19 3.19 -10.53
C PRO A 64 -15.52 2.90 -11.87
N ALA A 65 -16.28 2.56 -12.91
CA ALA A 65 -15.74 2.22 -14.22
C ALA A 65 -15.41 3.46 -15.08
N ARG A 66 -16.00 4.61 -14.73
CA ARG A 66 -15.89 5.87 -15.48
C ARG A 66 -15.27 7.01 -14.71
N ILE A 67 -15.09 6.85 -13.40
CA ILE A 67 -14.47 7.85 -12.53
C ILE A 67 -13.15 8.33 -13.12
N ALA A 68 -13.01 9.65 -13.20
CA ALA A 68 -11.80 10.27 -13.74
C ALA A 68 -11.42 11.52 -12.94
N PHE A 69 -10.13 11.80 -12.89
CA PHE A 69 -9.63 13.02 -12.26
C PHE A 69 -9.93 14.25 -13.13
N ASN A 70 -10.63 15.25 -12.57
CA ASN A 70 -10.92 16.51 -13.24
C ASN A 70 -9.70 17.44 -13.17
N ARG A 71 -8.98 17.56 -14.29
CA ARG A 71 -7.75 18.35 -14.37
C ARG A 71 -8.06 19.84 -14.51
N THR A 72 -7.66 20.61 -13.51
CA THR A 72 -7.81 22.08 -13.49
C THR A 72 -6.72 22.82 -14.27
N GLY A 73 -5.66 22.12 -14.71
CA GLY A 73 -4.48 22.71 -15.37
C GLY A 73 -3.56 23.49 -14.43
N ARG A 74 -3.84 23.52 -13.12
CA ARG A 74 -3.05 24.21 -12.10
C ARG A 74 -1.85 23.35 -11.69
N SER A 75 -0.84 23.26 -12.55
CA SER A 75 0.31 22.40 -12.31
C SER A 75 1.17 22.87 -11.14
N LEU A 76 1.69 21.90 -10.36
CA LEU A 76 2.52 22.14 -9.18
C LEU A 76 3.98 21.74 -9.41
N ALA A 77 4.87 22.44 -8.73
CA ALA A 77 6.27 22.10 -8.52
C ALA A 77 6.56 21.95 -7.03
N LEU A 78 7.55 21.11 -6.70
CA LEU A 78 8.06 20.97 -5.35
C LEU A 78 9.43 21.66 -5.23
N VAL A 79 9.63 22.40 -4.14
CA VAL A 79 10.88 23.08 -3.81
C VAL A 79 11.57 22.36 -2.65
N PRO A 80 12.63 21.59 -2.91
CA PRO A 80 13.36 20.87 -1.86
C PRO A 80 13.97 21.83 -0.83
N GLY A 81 13.93 21.44 0.45
CA GLY A 81 14.50 22.21 1.56
C GLY A 81 13.72 23.47 1.96
N ALA A 82 12.60 23.79 1.31
CA ALA A 82 11.75 24.89 1.73
C ALA A 82 11.04 24.56 3.05
N GLU A 83 11.19 25.42 4.07
CA GLU A 83 10.48 25.27 5.35
C GLU A 83 9.01 25.71 5.27
N THR A 84 8.68 26.57 4.30
CA THR A 84 7.31 27.08 4.08
C THR A 84 6.94 27.00 2.61
N GLN A 85 5.71 26.57 2.33
CA GLN A 85 5.10 26.43 1.01
C GLN A 85 6.03 25.70 0.01
N PRO A 86 6.39 24.43 0.31
CA PRO A 86 7.25 23.64 -0.58
C PRO A 86 6.55 23.28 -1.89
N LEU A 87 5.21 23.22 -1.93
CA LEU A 87 4.45 23.09 -3.18
C LEU A 87 4.11 24.48 -3.73
N ARG A 88 4.43 24.72 -5.00
CA ARG A 88 4.25 26.00 -5.68
C ARG A 88 3.60 25.80 -7.05
N PRO A 89 2.77 26.74 -7.53
CA PRO A 89 2.27 26.67 -8.88
C PRO A 89 3.41 26.90 -9.89
N LEU A 90 3.40 26.18 -11.00
CA LEU A 90 4.38 26.37 -12.09
C LEU A 90 4.13 27.64 -12.90
N GLN A 91 2.87 28.09 -12.96
CA GLN A 91 2.47 29.31 -13.66
C GLN A 91 2.14 30.42 -12.64
N GLN A 92 1.99 31.67 -13.11
CA GLN A 92 1.47 32.76 -12.28
C GLN A 92 0.03 32.45 -11.84
N ALA A 93 -0.08 31.72 -10.73
CA ALA A 93 -1.31 31.40 -10.05
C ALA A 93 -1.15 31.74 -8.57
N GLN A 94 -2.27 31.82 -7.86
CA GLN A 94 -2.27 32.00 -6.42
C GLN A 94 -1.51 30.84 -5.75
N MET A 95 -0.58 31.18 -4.86
CA MET A 95 0.15 30.22 -4.05
C MET A 95 -0.84 29.35 -3.25
N PRO A 96 -0.66 28.02 -3.21
CA PRO A 96 -1.42 27.19 -2.30
C PRO A 96 -1.11 27.62 -0.86
N GLU A 97 -2.08 27.43 0.01
CA GLU A 97 -1.86 27.60 1.43
C GLU A 97 -0.85 26.55 1.96
N GLN A 98 -0.25 26.84 3.11
CA GLN A 98 0.68 25.94 3.76
C GLN A 98 0.03 24.59 4.05
N ILE A 99 0.63 23.51 3.56
CA ILE A 99 0.27 22.14 3.94
C ILE A 99 1.05 21.79 5.20
N ASP A 100 0.33 21.36 6.22
CA ASP A 100 0.90 20.97 7.52
C ASP A 100 1.22 19.46 7.55
N VAL A 101 0.51 18.64 6.78
CA VAL A 101 0.71 17.19 6.67
C VAL A 101 0.18 16.68 5.33
N VAL A 102 0.85 15.70 4.74
CA VAL A 102 0.42 15.03 3.52
C VAL A 102 -0.22 13.70 3.85
N PHE A 103 -1.38 13.43 3.25
CA PHE A 103 -1.97 12.10 3.22
C PHE A 103 -1.77 11.55 1.80
N PRO A 104 -0.72 10.75 1.54
CA PRO A 104 -0.56 10.10 0.26
C PRO A 104 -1.53 8.93 0.17
N ILE A 105 -2.27 8.82 -0.93
CA ILE A 105 -3.12 7.66 -1.25
C ILE A 105 -2.96 7.25 -2.73
N VAL A 106 -1.76 7.44 -3.28
CA VAL A 106 -1.37 7.07 -4.65
C VAL A 106 -0.97 5.60 -4.66
N HIS A 107 -1.84 4.70 -5.14
CA HIS A 107 -1.55 3.28 -5.21
C HIS A 107 -0.60 2.92 -6.36
N GLY A 108 0.13 1.81 -6.22
CA GLY A 108 1.13 1.30 -7.16
C GLY A 108 2.50 1.93 -7.04
N THR A 109 3.36 1.71 -8.05
CA THR A 109 4.81 1.90 -8.01
C THR A 109 5.26 3.17 -7.27
N LEU A 110 5.06 4.36 -7.83
CA LEU A 110 5.66 5.59 -7.29
C LEU A 110 5.11 6.05 -5.92
N GLY A 111 3.91 5.61 -5.55
CA GLY A 111 3.30 5.99 -4.28
C GLY A 111 3.57 5.00 -3.14
N GLU A 112 3.99 3.78 -3.45
CA GLU A 112 4.21 2.69 -2.48
C GLU A 112 5.66 2.23 -2.39
N ASP A 113 6.52 2.55 -3.37
CA ASP A 113 7.92 2.09 -3.46
C ASP A 113 8.95 2.95 -2.71
N GLY A 114 8.51 3.98 -2.00
CA GLY A 114 9.39 4.92 -1.29
C GLY A 114 9.74 6.19 -2.08
N SER A 115 9.42 6.28 -3.38
CA SER A 115 9.75 7.43 -4.23
C SER A 115 9.02 8.69 -3.77
N LEU A 116 7.69 8.63 -3.65
CA LEU A 116 6.88 9.74 -3.15
C LEU A 116 7.28 10.12 -1.72
N GLN A 117 7.53 9.14 -0.86
CA GLN A 117 7.98 9.34 0.52
C GLN A 117 9.33 10.09 0.54
N GLY A 118 10.25 9.77 -0.36
CA GLY A 118 11.52 10.46 -0.52
C GLY A 118 11.34 11.92 -0.93
N LEU A 119 10.46 12.17 -1.90
CA LEU A 119 10.10 13.52 -2.35
C LEU A 119 9.49 14.35 -1.21
N LEU A 120 8.59 13.78 -0.42
CA LEU A 120 7.97 14.44 0.74
C LEU A 120 8.99 14.72 1.86
N ARG A 121 9.94 13.80 2.11
CA ARG A 121 11.05 14.03 3.05
C ARG A 121 11.93 15.18 2.62
N MET A 122 12.29 15.26 1.33
CA MET A 122 13.10 16.37 0.79
C MET A 122 12.37 17.72 0.85
N ALA A 123 11.04 17.69 0.85
CA ALA A 123 10.18 18.86 1.02
C ALA A 123 9.95 19.26 2.49
N ASN A 124 10.54 18.53 3.45
CA ASN A 124 10.26 18.66 4.89
C ASN A 124 8.76 18.55 5.24
N LEU A 125 7.96 17.84 4.45
CA LEU A 125 6.54 17.65 4.72
C LEU A 125 6.32 16.44 5.64
N PRO A 126 5.58 16.56 6.75
CA PRO A 126 5.05 15.41 7.47
C PRO A 126 4.13 14.61 6.53
N PHE A 127 4.12 13.28 6.62
CA PHE A 127 3.22 12.46 5.81
C PHE A 127 2.77 11.18 6.49
N VAL A 128 1.56 10.75 6.14
CA VAL A 128 0.90 9.51 6.60
C VAL A 128 1.54 8.28 5.94
N GLY A 129 1.57 7.17 6.66
CA GLY A 129 2.05 5.87 6.16
C GLY A 129 3.56 5.65 6.36
N SER A 130 4.08 4.57 5.80
CA SER A 130 5.47 4.12 6.01
C SER A 130 6.49 5.10 5.45
N GLY A 131 7.71 5.10 6.01
CA GLY A 131 8.83 5.91 5.51
C GLY A 131 9.42 5.35 4.21
N VAL A 132 10.49 5.97 3.71
CA VAL A 132 11.15 5.52 2.46
C VAL A 132 11.55 4.05 2.50
N LEU A 133 12.24 3.64 3.58
CA LEU A 133 12.71 2.27 3.70
C LEU A 133 11.53 1.31 3.81
N GLY A 134 10.60 1.53 4.75
CA GLY A 134 9.45 0.65 4.95
C GLY A 134 8.58 0.47 3.70
N SER A 135 8.35 1.55 2.95
CA SER A 135 7.67 1.50 1.66
C SER A 135 8.44 0.68 0.63
N ALA A 136 9.73 1.00 0.40
CA ALA A 136 10.56 0.32 -0.59
C ALA A 136 10.73 -1.18 -0.31
N VAL A 137 11.00 -1.56 0.95
CA VAL A 137 11.24 -2.97 1.30
C VAL A 137 9.97 -3.80 1.25
N ALA A 138 8.81 -3.22 1.57
CA ALA A 138 7.52 -3.91 1.51
C ALA A 138 7.02 -4.08 0.07
N MET A 139 7.28 -3.10 -0.80
CA MET A 139 6.90 -3.16 -2.21
C MET A 139 7.68 -4.25 -2.97
N ASP A 140 8.96 -4.44 -2.64
CA ASP A 140 9.80 -5.47 -3.24
C ASP A 140 9.59 -6.83 -2.56
N LYS A 141 8.79 -7.70 -3.18
CA LYS A 141 8.39 -9.01 -2.62
C LYS A 141 9.57 -9.94 -2.32
N ASP A 142 10.69 -9.84 -3.05
CA ASP A 142 11.91 -10.59 -2.75
C ASP A 142 12.56 -10.07 -1.45
N VAL A 143 12.76 -8.76 -1.36
CA VAL A 143 13.39 -8.13 -0.19
C VAL A 143 12.54 -8.36 1.05
N ALA A 144 11.23 -8.10 0.95
CA ALA A 144 10.28 -8.33 2.03
C ALA A 144 10.38 -9.76 2.58
N LYS A 145 10.32 -10.77 1.72
CA LYS A 145 10.35 -12.18 2.15
C LYS A 145 11.69 -12.59 2.74
N ARG A 146 12.80 -12.04 2.27
CA ARG A 146 14.12 -12.27 2.90
C ARG A 146 14.17 -11.71 4.32
N LEU A 147 13.66 -10.50 4.54
CA LEU A 147 13.60 -9.87 5.87
C LEU A 147 12.61 -10.58 6.80
N LEU A 148 11.44 -10.98 6.30
CA LEU A 148 10.46 -11.74 7.08
C LEU A 148 11.04 -13.10 7.51
N ARG A 149 11.73 -13.81 6.60
CA ARG A 149 12.42 -15.07 6.92
C ARG A 149 13.51 -14.86 7.97
N ASP A 150 14.31 -13.81 7.86
CA ASP A 150 15.35 -13.46 8.83
C ASP A 150 14.75 -13.15 10.22
N ALA A 151 13.58 -12.50 10.26
CA ALA A 151 12.81 -12.26 11.48
C ALA A 151 12.12 -13.51 12.06
N GLY A 152 12.37 -14.70 11.49
CA GLY A 152 11.77 -15.96 11.92
C GLY A 152 10.27 -16.04 11.66
N LEU A 153 9.77 -15.31 10.66
CA LEU A 153 8.40 -15.41 10.17
C LEU A 153 8.34 -16.36 8.99
N GLU A 154 7.28 -17.14 8.94
CA GLU A 154 7.08 -18.10 7.86
C GLU A 154 6.61 -17.39 6.59
N VAL A 155 7.25 -17.67 5.47
CA VAL A 155 6.88 -17.19 4.13
C VAL A 155 6.86 -18.37 3.17
N ALA A 156 6.12 -18.25 2.06
CA ALA A 156 6.14 -19.26 1.02
C ALA A 156 7.58 -19.51 0.53
N PRO A 157 8.03 -20.77 0.39
CA PRO A 157 9.29 -21.09 -0.25
C PRO A 157 9.36 -20.47 -1.65
N PHE A 158 10.48 -19.84 -1.98
CA PHE A 158 10.59 -19.10 -3.24
C PHE A 158 12.03 -19.08 -3.81
N ALA A 159 12.10 -18.79 -5.09
CA ALA A 159 13.30 -18.39 -5.81
C ALA A 159 13.06 -17.01 -6.47
N CYS A 160 14.12 -16.23 -6.64
CA CYS A 160 14.07 -14.93 -7.30
C CYS A 160 15.06 -14.89 -8.47
N PHE A 161 14.62 -14.36 -9.60
CA PHE A 161 15.42 -14.24 -10.82
C PHE A 161 15.43 -12.78 -11.29
N ASP A 162 16.62 -12.27 -11.62
CA ASP A 162 16.74 -11.09 -12.48
C ASP A 162 16.63 -11.50 -13.96
N ARG A 163 16.54 -10.53 -14.87
CA ARG A 163 16.47 -10.78 -16.33
C ARG A 163 17.59 -11.66 -16.87
N HIS A 164 18.78 -11.61 -16.30
CA HIS A 164 19.92 -12.39 -16.76
C HIS A 164 19.77 -13.85 -16.34
N ARG A 165 19.51 -14.09 -15.04
CA ARG A 165 19.34 -15.42 -14.45
C ARG A 165 18.07 -16.13 -14.92
N ALA A 166 17.02 -15.38 -15.24
CA ALA A 166 15.76 -15.94 -15.77
C ALA A 166 15.96 -16.72 -17.08
N ARG A 167 16.96 -16.39 -17.90
CA ARG A 167 17.26 -17.10 -19.16
C ARG A 167 17.72 -18.53 -18.95
N THR A 168 18.26 -18.84 -17.77
CA THR A 168 18.75 -20.15 -17.38
C THR A 168 17.92 -20.75 -16.25
N ALA A 169 16.69 -20.26 -16.04
CA ALA A 169 15.80 -20.79 -15.03
C ALA A 169 15.36 -22.22 -15.43
N ASP A 170 15.63 -23.19 -14.57
CA ASP A 170 15.28 -24.58 -14.81
C ASP A 170 13.96 -24.93 -14.11
N PHE A 171 12.92 -25.12 -14.91
CA PHE A 171 11.60 -25.51 -14.43
C PHE A 171 11.62 -26.83 -13.64
N ASP A 172 12.36 -27.86 -14.08
CA ASP A 172 12.30 -29.17 -13.42
C ASP A 172 12.96 -29.11 -12.04
N ALA A 173 14.07 -28.37 -11.93
CA ALA A 173 14.72 -28.12 -10.65
C ALA A 173 13.83 -27.31 -9.69
N LEU A 174 13.15 -26.28 -10.20
CA LEU A 174 12.22 -25.47 -9.41
C LEU A 174 11.00 -26.29 -8.96
N ALA A 175 10.40 -27.08 -9.85
CA ALA A 175 9.27 -27.93 -9.51
C ALA A 175 9.66 -29.02 -8.49
N ALA A 176 10.87 -29.58 -8.58
CA ALA A 176 11.39 -30.53 -7.59
C ALA A 176 11.62 -29.88 -6.22
N GLN A 177 12.05 -28.61 -6.18
CA GLN A 177 12.34 -27.89 -4.93
C GLN A 177 11.09 -27.30 -4.27
N LEU A 178 10.20 -26.69 -5.06
CA LEU A 178 9.07 -25.89 -4.58
C LEU A 178 7.72 -26.62 -4.71
N GLY A 179 7.67 -27.71 -5.49
CA GLY A 179 6.42 -28.41 -5.83
C GLY A 179 5.63 -27.70 -6.93
N LEU A 180 4.46 -28.27 -7.25
CA LEU A 180 3.48 -27.69 -8.18
C LEU A 180 2.10 -27.57 -7.49
N PRO A 181 1.29 -26.56 -7.83
CA PRO A 181 1.60 -25.49 -8.79
C PRO A 181 2.57 -24.44 -8.24
N LEU A 182 3.21 -23.69 -9.15
CA LEU A 182 4.04 -22.53 -8.83
C LEU A 182 3.26 -21.23 -9.06
N PHE A 183 3.60 -20.19 -8.31
CA PHE A 183 3.17 -18.82 -8.59
C PHE A 183 4.37 -18.00 -9.09
N VAL A 184 4.24 -17.45 -10.30
CA VAL A 184 5.23 -16.57 -10.91
C VAL A 184 4.70 -15.14 -10.87
N LYS A 185 5.48 -14.19 -10.35
CA LYS A 185 5.06 -12.79 -10.21
C LYS A 185 6.22 -11.79 -10.32
N PRO A 186 6.01 -10.59 -10.89
CA PRO A 186 6.97 -9.49 -10.75
C PRO A 186 7.19 -9.16 -9.27
N ALA A 187 8.42 -8.76 -8.90
CA ALA A 187 8.74 -8.46 -7.51
C ALA A 187 8.09 -7.16 -7.02
N ASN A 188 7.98 -6.13 -7.89
CA ASN A 188 7.53 -4.78 -7.57
C ASN A 188 6.22 -4.40 -8.28
N GLN A 189 5.16 -5.16 -8.07
CA GLN A 189 3.81 -4.82 -8.56
C GLN A 189 2.73 -5.12 -7.52
N GLY A 190 1.64 -4.36 -7.59
CA GLY A 190 0.43 -4.53 -6.79
C GLY A 190 -0.69 -5.25 -7.56
N SER A 191 -1.77 -5.53 -6.82
CA SER A 191 -3.07 -5.91 -7.37
C SER A 191 -3.10 -7.04 -8.42
N SER A 192 -2.24 -8.04 -8.20
CA SER A 192 -2.19 -9.28 -8.98
C SER A 192 -1.83 -9.09 -10.47
N VAL A 193 -1.31 -7.91 -10.85
CA VAL A 193 -0.84 -7.63 -12.22
C VAL A 193 0.44 -8.42 -12.51
N GLY A 194 0.46 -9.15 -13.61
CA GLY A 194 1.61 -9.98 -14.00
C GLY A 194 1.80 -11.25 -13.15
N VAL A 195 0.83 -11.62 -12.32
CA VAL A 195 0.86 -12.86 -11.53
C VAL A 195 0.28 -14.02 -12.35
N SER A 196 0.92 -15.18 -12.31
CA SER A 196 0.46 -16.38 -13.00
C SER A 196 0.63 -17.63 -12.15
N LYS A 197 -0.38 -18.51 -12.17
CA LYS A 197 -0.33 -19.86 -11.57
C LYS A 197 0.07 -20.86 -12.64
N VAL A 198 1.15 -21.59 -12.38
CA VAL A 198 1.85 -22.41 -13.36
C VAL A 198 1.82 -23.88 -12.92
N ARG A 199 1.43 -24.77 -13.83
CA ARG A 199 1.31 -26.22 -13.60
C ARG A 199 2.26 -27.05 -14.47
N ASP A 200 2.83 -26.44 -15.52
CA ASP A 200 3.73 -27.10 -16.46
C ASP A 200 4.80 -26.14 -17.01
N ARG A 201 5.77 -26.69 -17.75
CA ARG A 201 6.90 -25.95 -18.30
C ARG A 201 6.48 -24.85 -19.30
N ALA A 202 5.48 -25.10 -20.14
CA ALA A 202 5.06 -24.12 -21.14
C ALA A 202 4.41 -22.90 -20.47
N GLN A 203 3.58 -23.13 -19.46
CA GLN A 203 3.02 -22.08 -18.62
C GLN A 203 4.12 -21.32 -17.86
N PHE A 204 5.15 -22.01 -17.38
CA PHE A 204 6.27 -21.38 -16.68
C PHE A 204 7.01 -20.39 -17.56
N GLU A 205 7.39 -20.79 -18.77
CA GLU A 205 8.14 -19.94 -19.70
C GLU A 205 7.33 -18.70 -20.10
N ALA A 206 6.02 -18.87 -20.37
CA ALA A 206 5.12 -17.76 -20.66
C ALA A 206 4.97 -16.81 -19.47
N ALA A 207 4.78 -17.35 -18.26
CA ALA A 207 4.62 -16.57 -17.04
C ALA A 207 5.89 -15.79 -16.68
N MET A 208 7.07 -16.38 -16.86
CA MET A 208 8.36 -15.70 -16.64
C MET A 208 8.54 -14.54 -17.62
N ALA A 209 8.19 -14.74 -18.90
CA ALA A 209 8.24 -13.68 -19.91
C ALA A 209 7.28 -12.52 -19.56
N GLN A 210 6.03 -12.84 -19.23
CA GLN A 210 5.02 -11.85 -18.84
C GLN A 210 5.41 -11.08 -17.59
N ALA A 211 5.87 -11.76 -16.52
CA ALA A 211 6.27 -11.08 -15.29
C ALA A 211 7.46 -10.12 -15.52
N LEU A 212 8.37 -10.47 -16.43
CA LEU A 212 9.48 -9.61 -16.85
C LEU A 212 9.06 -8.43 -17.75
N GLU A 213 7.81 -8.31 -18.17
CA GLU A 213 7.31 -7.08 -18.80
C GLU A 213 7.08 -5.98 -17.75
N PHE A 214 6.80 -6.37 -16.50
CA PHE A 214 6.41 -5.45 -15.43
C PHE A 214 7.55 -5.12 -14.45
N ASP A 215 8.61 -5.94 -14.40
CA ASP A 215 9.74 -5.73 -13.50
C ASP A 215 11.05 -6.34 -14.04
N HIS A 216 12.18 -5.92 -13.50
CA HIS A 216 13.50 -6.52 -13.75
C HIS A 216 13.76 -7.75 -12.87
N LYS A 217 12.92 -8.01 -11.86
CA LYS A 217 12.96 -9.17 -10.99
C LYS A 217 11.65 -9.94 -10.98
N VAL A 218 11.73 -11.27 -10.96
CA VAL A 218 10.58 -12.17 -10.88
C VAL A 218 10.75 -13.14 -9.72
N LEU A 219 9.68 -13.32 -8.98
CA LEU A 219 9.53 -14.28 -7.90
C LEU A 219 8.80 -15.53 -8.40
N VAL A 220 9.34 -16.69 -8.07
CA VAL A 220 8.72 -18.00 -8.30
C VAL A 220 8.51 -18.66 -6.94
N GLU A 221 7.27 -18.90 -6.55
CA GLU A 221 6.91 -19.35 -5.21
C GLU A 221 6.12 -20.66 -5.24
N ALA A 222 6.29 -21.46 -4.20
CA ALA A 222 5.41 -22.59 -3.93
C ALA A 222 3.99 -22.11 -3.63
N ALA A 223 2.99 -22.84 -4.15
CA ALA A 223 1.60 -22.62 -3.74
C ALA A 223 1.40 -22.98 -2.27
N ILE A 224 0.66 -22.15 -1.55
CA ILE A 224 0.24 -22.40 -0.17
C ILE A 224 -1.25 -22.75 -0.16
N ASP A 225 -1.59 -23.91 0.37
CA ASP A 225 -2.97 -24.31 0.61
C ASP A 225 -3.42 -23.77 1.97
N GLY A 226 -4.29 -22.77 1.95
CA GLY A 226 -4.79 -22.11 3.14
C GLY A 226 -5.79 -20.99 2.85
N ARG A 227 -6.51 -20.58 3.89
CA ARG A 227 -7.44 -19.45 3.85
C ARG A 227 -6.67 -18.13 3.81
N GLU A 228 -7.11 -17.18 3.01
CA GLU A 228 -6.52 -15.83 2.95
C GLU A 228 -7.10 -14.95 4.06
N ILE A 229 -6.28 -14.65 5.07
CA ILE A 229 -6.64 -13.84 6.23
C ILE A 229 -5.87 -12.52 6.18
N GLU A 230 -6.57 -11.40 6.34
CA GLU A 230 -5.98 -10.07 6.37
C GLU A 230 -6.09 -9.47 7.78
N CYS A 231 -5.04 -8.77 8.22
CA CYS A 231 -5.00 -8.04 9.49
C CYS A 231 -4.47 -6.62 9.27
N ALA A 232 -5.22 -5.61 9.71
CA ALA A 232 -4.78 -4.22 9.65
C ALA A 232 -3.96 -3.86 10.89
N VAL A 233 -2.81 -3.23 10.68
CA VAL A 233 -1.89 -2.73 11.72
C VAL A 233 -1.79 -1.20 11.65
N LEU A 234 -1.88 -0.53 12.79
CA LEU A 234 -1.88 0.93 12.95
C LEU A 234 -0.89 1.34 14.05
N GLY A 235 -0.03 2.32 13.78
CA GLY A 235 0.85 2.93 14.79
C GLY A 235 2.25 3.26 14.29
N ASN A 236 3.07 3.80 15.19
CA ASN A 236 4.51 3.98 14.99
C ASN A 236 5.24 3.02 15.95
N ASP A 237 5.83 3.53 17.04
CA ASP A 237 6.61 2.73 18.01
C ASP A 237 5.80 1.64 18.73
N ARG A 238 4.49 1.87 18.88
CA ARG A 238 3.55 0.97 19.56
C ARG A 238 2.43 0.57 18.60
N PRO A 239 2.72 -0.31 17.61
CA PRO A 239 1.72 -0.73 16.64
C PRO A 239 0.66 -1.60 17.30
N GLN A 240 -0.58 -1.45 16.85
CA GLN A 240 -1.75 -2.21 17.28
C GLN A 240 -2.33 -2.97 16.09
N ALA A 241 -2.81 -4.19 16.34
CA ALA A 241 -3.47 -5.00 15.34
C ALA A 241 -5.00 -4.95 15.55
N SER A 242 -5.73 -4.85 14.45
CA SER A 242 -7.19 -5.01 14.39
C SER A 242 -7.61 -6.47 14.52
N VAL A 243 -8.93 -6.74 14.60
CA VAL A 243 -9.49 -8.08 14.31
C VAL A 243 -9.06 -8.56 12.93
N CYS A 244 -9.13 -9.87 12.68
CA CYS A 244 -8.82 -10.43 11.37
C CYS A 244 -10.06 -10.41 10.46
N GLY A 245 -9.83 -10.30 9.15
CA GLY A 245 -10.84 -10.47 8.11
C GLY A 245 -10.43 -11.56 7.15
N GLU A 246 -11.38 -12.14 6.45
CA GLU A 246 -11.13 -13.19 5.46
C GLU A 246 -11.60 -12.73 4.09
N VAL A 247 -10.77 -13.01 3.09
CA VAL A 247 -11.14 -12.88 1.68
C VAL A 247 -11.58 -14.26 1.20
N VAL A 248 -12.89 -14.43 1.00
CA VAL A 248 -13.47 -15.65 0.44
C VAL A 248 -13.58 -15.46 -1.07
N VAL A 249 -12.64 -16.06 -1.80
CA VAL A 249 -12.63 -16.03 -3.27
C VAL A 249 -13.50 -17.16 -3.81
N HIS A 250 -14.41 -16.84 -4.74
CA HIS A 250 -15.22 -17.85 -5.45
C HIS A 250 -14.58 -18.29 -6.78
N ASP A 251 -13.56 -17.57 -7.25
CA ASP A 251 -12.71 -17.89 -8.42
C ASP A 251 -11.40 -18.60 -8.00
N GLU A 252 -10.62 -19.12 -8.97
CA GLU A 252 -9.34 -19.83 -8.70
C GLU A 252 -8.27 -18.98 -7.96
N PHE A 253 -8.35 -17.64 -7.96
CA PHE A 253 -7.48 -16.72 -7.19
C PHE A 253 -8.02 -15.26 -7.12
N TYR A 254 -7.52 -14.46 -6.16
CA TYR A 254 -7.95 -13.07 -5.92
C TYR A 254 -7.34 -12.05 -6.91
N SER A 255 -8.05 -11.79 -8.02
CA SER A 255 -7.59 -10.95 -9.15
C SER A 255 -7.93 -9.44 -9.00
N TYR A 256 -7.36 -8.58 -9.85
CA TYR A 256 -7.68 -7.13 -9.90
C TYR A 256 -9.19 -6.88 -10.08
N ALA A 257 -9.82 -7.57 -11.04
CA ALA A 257 -11.25 -7.41 -11.31
C ALA A 257 -12.10 -7.81 -10.10
N THR A 258 -11.69 -8.88 -9.42
CA THR A 258 -12.30 -9.37 -8.18
C THR A 258 -12.16 -8.37 -7.02
N LYS A 259 -11.03 -7.64 -6.95
CA LYS A 259 -10.72 -6.67 -5.88
C LYS A 259 -11.49 -5.36 -5.98
N TYR A 260 -11.74 -4.87 -7.21
CA TYR A 260 -12.18 -3.47 -7.40
C TYR A 260 -13.31 -3.26 -8.41
N ILE A 261 -13.62 -4.24 -9.26
CA ILE A 261 -14.63 -4.08 -10.32
C ILE A 261 -15.91 -4.86 -9.99
N SER A 262 -15.76 -6.08 -9.47
CA SER A 262 -16.89 -6.96 -9.21
C SER A 262 -17.43 -6.83 -7.79
N GLU A 263 -18.71 -6.47 -7.64
CA GLU A 263 -19.42 -6.53 -6.36
C GLU A 263 -19.65 -7.98 -5.86
N THR A 264 -19.44 -8.99 -6.72
CA THR A 264 -19.74 -10.40 -6.44
C THR A 264 -18.53 -11.35 -6.52
N GLY A 265 -17.32 -10.84 -6.80
CA GLY A 265 -16.15 -11.67 -7.09
C GLY A 265 -15.46 -12.28 -5.86
N ALA A 266 -15.55 -11.62 -4.71
CA ALA A 266 -15.06 -12.13 -3.44
C ALA A 266 -15.89 -11.56 -2.29
N ASP A 267 -16.19 -12.41 -1.32
CA ASP A 267 -16.83 -11.97 -0.09
C ASP A 267 -15.76 -11.56 0.92
N VAL A 268 -15.86 -10.32 1.40
CA VAL A 268 -15.03 -9.81 2.51
C VAL A 268 -15.78 -10.05 3.81
N VAL A 269 -15.32 -11.03 4.59
CA VAL A 269 -15.93 -11.40 5.88
C VAL A 269 -15.12 -10.79 7.02
N VAL A 270 -15.74 -9.87 7.76
CA VAL A 270 -15.13 -9.20 8.91
C VAL A 270 -16.09 -9.25 10.11
N PRO A 271 -15.69 -9.84 11.26
CA PRO A 271 -14.43 -10.56 11.50
C PRO A 271 -14.39 -11.94 10.82
N ALA A 272 -13.19 -12.46 10.56
CA ALA A 272 -12.96 -13.80 10.03
C ALA A 272 -13.50 -14.89 10.98
N ALA A 273 -14.04 -15.96 10.41
CA ALA A 273 -14.52 -17.12 11.17
C ALA A 273 -13.35 -18.01 11.63
N ILE A 274 -12.61 -17.55 12.64
CA ILE A 274 -11.48 -18.23 13.29
C ILE A 274 -11.61 -18.13 14.81
N ASP A 275 -11.01 -19.07 15.54
CA ASP A 275 -10.99 -19.02 17.00
C ASP A 275 -10.08 -17.88 17.51
N ALA A 276 -10.29 -17.48 18.78
CA ALA A 276 -9.60 -16.36 19.40
C ALA A 276 -8.08 -16.58 19.50
N ASP A 277 -7.62 -17.81 19.72
CA ASP A 277 -6.19 -18.14 19.83
C ASP A 277 -5.52 -18.01 18.45
N THR A 278 -6.17 -18.48 17.39
CA THR A 278 -5.71 -18.30 16.01
C THR A 278 -5.67 -16.83 15.62
N GLN A 279 -6.70 -16.05 15.96
CA GLN A 279 -6.68 -14.60 15.72
C GLN A 279 -5.51 -13.93 16.44
N ALA A 280 -5.28 -14.24 17.73
CA ALA A 280 -4.18 -13.66 18.49
C ALA A 280 -2.81 -14.00 17.89
N ARG A 281 -2.62 -15.23 17.39
CA ARG A 281 -1.40 -15.63 16.68
C ARG A 281 -1.19 -14.87 15.37
N ILE A 282 -2.25 -14.66 14.59
CA ILE A 282 -2.17 -13.87 13.34
C ILE A 282 -1.85 -12.40 13.64
N GLN A 283 -2.46 -11.83 14.68
CA GLN A 283 -2.17 -10.47 15.14
C GLN A 283 -0.69 -10.32 15.57
N ASP A 284 -0.13 -11.29 16.31
CA ASP A 284 1.30 -11.29 16.65
C ASP A 284 2.19 -11.34 15.41
N VAL A 285 1.89 -12.25 14.47
CA VAL A 285 2.59 -12.36 13.19
C VAL A 285 2.53 -11.04 12.41
N ALA A 286 1.36 -10.39 12.34
CA ALA A 286 1.19 -9.11 11.66
C ALA A 286 2.03 -8.00 12.30
N LEU A 287 2.04 -7.91 13.64
CA LEU A 287 2.84 -6.93 14.37
C LEU A 287 4.35 -7.17 14.21
N ARG A 288 4.79 -8.44 14.16
CA ARG A 288 6.20 -8.79 13.90
C ARG A 288 6.60 -8.48 12.46
N ALA A 289 5.74 -8.78 11.48
CA ALA A 289 5.98 -8.48 10.07
C ALA A 289 6.10 -6.96 9.85
N TYR A 290 5.19 -6.19 10.45
CA TYR A 290 5.19 -4.74 10.45
C TYR A 290 6.52 -4.13 10.92
N ARG A 291 7.03 -4.64 12.05
CA ARG A 291 8.32 -4.19 12.62
C ARG A 291 9.51 -4.64 11.76
N ALA A 292 9.50 -5.87 11.27
CA ALA A 292 10.59 -6.42 10.46
C ALA A 292 10.79 -5.66 9.14
N LEU A 293 9.72 -5.05 8.62
CA LEU A 293 9.72 -4.28 7.40
C LEU A 293 9.73 -2.76 7.62
N ASP A 294 10.10 -2.27 8.81
CA ASP A 294 10.21 -0.83 9.11
C ASP A 294 8.95 -0.02 8.75
N CYS A 295 7.77 -0.62 8.92
CA CYS A 295 6.51 0.03 8.62
C CYS A 295 6.16 1.09 9.67
N ALA A 296 5.41 2.12 9.27
CA ALA A 296 4.93 3.18 10.14
C ALA A 296 3.58 3.73 9.66
N GLY A 297 2.80 4.32 10.57
CA GLY A 297 1.43 4.77 10.30
C GLY A 297 0.47 3.59 10.14
N MET A 298 0.51 2.90 9.01
CA MET A 298 -0.39 1.80 8.67
C MET A 298 0.25 0.74 7.78
N ALA A 299 -0.25 -0.48 7.88
CA ALA A 299 -0.09 -1.53 6.86
C ALA A 299 -1.20 -2.56 7.00
N ARG A 300 -1.52 -3.25 5.91
CA ARG A 300 -2.31 -4.48 5.95
C ARG A 300 -1.39 -5.67 5.74
N VAL A 301 -1.49 -6.67 6.61
CA VAL A 301 -0.71 -7.89 6.52
C VAL A 301 -1.64 -9.01 6.08
N ASP A 302 -1.29 -9.63 4.95
CA ASP A 302 -2.06 -10.68 4.32
C ASP A 302 -1.32 -12.01 4.57
N VAL A 303 -2.01 -13.01 5.12
CA VAL A 303 -1.44 -14.31 5.48
C VAL A 303 -2.28 -15.45 4.93
N PHE A 304 -1.65 -16.61 4.71
CA PHE A 304 -2.35 -17.87 4.52
C PHE A 304 -2.44 -18.62 5.86
N LEU A 305 -3.65 -18.98 6.26
CA LEU A 305 -3.91 -19.91 7.36
C LEU A 305 -4.14 -21.32 6.81
N THR A 306 -3.13 -22.18 6.96
CA THR A 306 -3.18 -23.56 6.44
C THR A 306 -4.10 -24.46 7.27
N PRO A 307 -4.58 -25.60 6.73
CA PRO A 307 -5.35 -26.58 7.50
C PRO A 307 -4.62 -27.12 8.74
N GLN A 308 -3.28 -27.10 8.74
CA GLN A 308 -2.46 -27.53 9.88
C GLN A 308 -2.25 -26.40 10.91
N GLY A 309 -2.86 -25.22 10.71
CA GLY A 309 -2.78 -24.09 11.63
C GLY A 309 -1.46 -23.30 11.56
N ARG A 310 -0.65 -23.53 10.52
CA ARG A 310 0.50 -22.65 10.17
C ARG A 310 0.00 -21.33 9.59
N ILE A 311 0.70 -20.25 9.91
CA ILE A 311 0.43 -18.89 9.43
C ILE A 311 1.60 -18.48 8.55
N VAL A 312 1.36 -18.36 7.24
CA VAL A 312 2.39 -18.03 6.25
C VAL A 312 2.15 -16.60 5.75
N VAL A 313 3.11 -15.70 5.95
CA VAL A 313 2.99 -14.31 5.48
C VAL A 313 3.06 -14.30 3.95
N ASN A 314 2.01 -13.76 3.32
CA ASN A 314 1.91 -13.60 1.88
C ASN A 314 2.50 -12.25 1.45
N GLU A 315 1.96 -11.17 2.01
CA GLU A 315 2.28 -9.78 1.64
C GLU A 315 2.08 -8.82 2.83
N VAL A 316 2.82 -7.72 2.83
CA VAL A 316 2.60 -6.56 3.71
C VAL A 316 2.39 -5.35 2.81
N ASN A 317 1.18 -4.81 2.79
CA ASN A 317 0.83 -3.65 1.98
C ASN A 317 0.89 -2.38 2.84
N THR A 318 1.76 -1.43 2.48
CA THR A 318 1.98 -0.18 3.25
C THR A 318 1.02 0.95 2.90
N LEU A 319 0.24 0.80 1.83
CA LEU A 319 -0.78 1.75 1.40
C LEU A 319 -2.05 0.99 0.96
N PRO A 320 -2.73 0.31 1.90
CA PRO A 320 -3.89 -0.49 1.56
C PRO A 320 -5.03 0.38 1.02
N GLY A 321 -5.90 -0.21 0.21
CA GLY A 321 -7.12 0.43 -0.25
C GLY A 321 -7.89 1.08 0.89
N PHE A 322 -8.37 2.31 0.65
CA PHE A 322 -8.92 3.16 1.71
C PHE A 322 -10.35 3.62 1.39
N THR A 323 -11.06 2.91 0.52
CA THR A 323 -12.49 3.15 0.25
C THR A 323 -13.35 2.66 1.41
N ARG A 324 -14.62 3.05 1.47
CA ARG A 324 -15.58 2.60 2.51
C ARG A 324 -15.77 1.07 2.54
N ILE A 325 -15.54 0.40 1.42
CA ILE A 325 -15.68 -1.06 1.31
C ILE A 325 -14.36 -1.81 1.45
N SER A 326 -13.23 -1.10 1.52
CA SER A 326 -11.89 -1.69 1.61
C SER A 326 -11.67 -2.40 2.95
N MET A 327 -10.85 -3.46 2.93
CA MET A 327 -10.59 -4.26 4.12
C MET A 327 -10.00 -3.44 5.27
N TYR A 328 -8.98 -2.62 5.02
CA TYR A 328 -8.24 -1.94 6.10
C TYR A 328 -9.14 -1.05 6.98
N PRO A 329 -9.98 -0.15 6.43
CA PRO A 329 -10.97 0.58 7.23
C PRO A 329 -12.01 -0.33 7.92
N LYS A 330 -12.51 -1.37 7.24
CA LYS A 330 -13.50 -2.30 7.81
C LYS A 330 -12.98 -3.05 9.03
N LEU A 331 -11.71 -3.49 9.01
CA LEU A 331 -11.09 -4.19 10.14
C LEU A 331 -10.99 -3.28 11.37
N TRP A 332 -10.60 -2.02 11.18
CA TRP A 332 -10.57 -1.04 12.27
C TRP A 332 -11.96 -0.71 12.78
N GLN A 333 -12.95 -0.56 11.90
CA GLN A 333 -14.33 -0.34 12.30
C GLN A 333 -14.87 -1.50 13.14
N ALA A 334 -14.62 -2.75 12.73
CA ALA A 334 -14.99 -3.94 13.51
C ALA A 334 -14.19 -4.06 14.81
N SER A 335 -13.04 -3.38 14.91
CA SER A 335 -12.23 -3.25 16.14
C SER A 335 -12.62 -2.05 17.00
N GLY A 336 -13.71 -1.34 16.66
CA GLY A 336 -14.23 -0.20 17.43
C GLY A 336 -13.62 1.17 17.06
N LEU A 337 -12.80 1.27 16.02
CA LEU A 337 -12.24 2.52 15.53
C LEU A 337 -12.94 2.94 14.22
N GLY A 338 -13.81 3.94 14.30
CA GLY A 338 -14.54 4.47 13.16
C GLY A 338 -13.63 5.12 12.11
N TYR A 339 -14.15 5.28 10.89
CA TYR A 339 -13.35 5.74 9.74
C TYR A 339 -12.83 7.18 9.89
N ARG A 340 -13.62 8.10 10.47
CA ARG A 340 -13.20 9.46 10.79
C ARG A 340 -12.06 9.46 11.82
N GLU A 341 -12.20 8.65 12.87
CA GLU A 341 -11.20 8.49 13.92
C GLU A 341 -9.91 7.84 13.38
N LEU A 342 -10.03 6.89 12.44
CA LEU A 342 -8.90 6.26 11.77
C LEU A 342 -8.09 7.26 10.93
N VAL A 343 -8.76 8.05 10.06
CA VAL A 343 -8.10 9.12 9.28
C VAL A 343 -7.41 10.11 10.21
N THR A 344 -8.10 10.51 11.27
CA THR A 344 -7.58 11.43 12.28
C THR A 344 -6.33 10.87 12.96
N ARG A 345 -6.36 9.59 13.37
CA ARG A 345 -5.22 8.95 14.05
C ARG A 345 -4.02 8.81 13.12
N LEU A 346 -4.23 8.54 11.84
CA LEU A 346 -3.16 8.48 10.85
C LEU A 346 -2.45 9.83 10.66
N ILE A 347 -3.21 10.92 10.64
CA ILE A 347 -2.66 12.28 10.60
C ILE A 347 -1.84 12.58 11.87
N GLU A 348 -2.35 12.22 13.04
CA GLU A 348 -1.63 12.39 14.30
C GLU A 348 -0.31 11.61 14.31
N LEU A 349 -0.33 10.34 13.90
CA LEU A 349 0.87 9.50 13.78
C LEU A 349 1.91 10.09 12.83
N ALA A 350 1.49 10.69 11.73
CA ALA A 350 2.38 11.36 10.78
C ALA A 350 3.10 12.56 11.41
N LEU A 351 2.36 13.38 12.16
CA LEU A 351 2.88 14.56 12.86
C LEU A 351 3.79 14.15 14.02
N GLU A 352 3.41 13.15 14.81
CA GLU A 352 4.21 12.56 15.89
C GLU A 352 5.58 12.10 15.37
N ARG A 353 5.58 11.31 14.29
CA ARG A 353 6.82 10.82 13.66
C ARG A 353 7.68 11.96 13.13
N HIS A 354 7.07 12.95 12.46
CA HIS A 354 7.83 14.08 11.94
C HIS A 354 8.48 14.90 13.05
N ALA A 355 7.78 15.11 14.17
CA ALA A 355 8.34 15.79 15.35
C ALA A 355 9.54 15.02 15.93
N ALA A 356 9.43 13.69 16.04
CA ALA A 356 10.53 12.83 16.46
C ALA A 356 11.74 12.94 15.50
N ASP A 357 11.51 12.89 14.19
CA ASP A 357 12.56 13.03 13.17
C ASP A 357 13.26 14.40 13.20
N ARG A 358 12.53 15.48 13.54
CA ARG A 358 13.08 16.83 13.68
C ARG A 358 13.93 16.99 14.94
N ALA A 359 13.68 16.19 15.98
CA ALA A 359 14.45 16.20 17.21
C ALA A 359 15.83 15.51 17.07
N LEU A 360 16.04 14.73 16.00
CA LEU A 360 17.33 14.10 15.71
C LEU A 360 18.39 15.14 15.34
N LYS A 361 19.63 14.96 15.82
CA LYS A 361 20.77 15.79 15.42
C LYS A 361 21.17 15.48 13.97
N ARG A 362 20.92 16.42 13.05
CA ARG A 362 21.24 16.27 11.61
C ARG A 362 22.52 16.96 11.18
N VAL A 363 22.96 17.97 11.93
CA VAL A 363 24.21 18.70 11.70
C VAL A 363 24.96 18.75 13.02
N ALA A 364 26.18 18.22 13.06
CA ALA A 364 27.08 18.44 14.18
C ALA A 364 27.55 19.89 14.13
N THR A 365 27.30 20.66 15.19
CA THR A 365 27.98 21.93 15.39
C THR A 365 29.45 21.57 15.65
N LEU A 366 30.34 21.90 14.70
CA LEU A 366 31.78 21.80 14.95
C LEU A 366 32.09 22.74 16.11
N ALA A 367 32.58 22.16 17.21
CA ALA A 367 33.02 22.89 18.40
C ALA A 367 34.36 23.60 18.13
#